data_AF-A0A1F3TS66-F1
#
_entry.id   AF-A0A1F3TS66-F1
#
_cell.length_a   1.000
_cell.length_b   1.000
_cell.length_c   1.000
_cell.angle_alpha   90.00
_cell.angle_beta   90.00
_cell.angle_gamma   90.00
#
_symmetry.space_group_name_H-M   'P 1'
#
loop_
_entity.id
_entity.type
_entity.pdbx_description
1 polymer ?
#
loop_
_entity_poly.entity_id
_entity_poly.type
_entity_poly.pdbx_seq_one_letter_code
_entity_poly.pdbx_strand_id
1 'polypeptide(L)'
;MKKSYWIFVFVLVAGIFFVEYDLTKRTSRSAFVKKNPARLIHTKLAPATSTETSYQDPTRAGFDFRFQELTNEISQLQDDPEKVEQRMKILAESMTDDDVRQLSEVLTNKKNNGDKRAMAVEILSRNQSNESLKQLENFIRKNESPAEKWSREREFESVLKAQAVEGIAAFPQKDVAISSLTALDQKIEESFLKDRIKRSVASLKNQAPLPEKQDNDALEKLVE
;
A
#
# COMPACT_ATOMS: atom_id res chain seq x y z
N MET A 1 33.44 -17.58 -5.54
CA MET A 1 32.35 -16.67 -5.96
C MET A 1 31.92 -15.77 -4.80
N LYS A 2 32.74 -14.78 -4.40
CA LYS A 2 32.49 -13.92 -3.22
C LYS A 2 32.26 -12.43 -3.52
N LYS A 3 32.14 -12.04 -4.80
CA LYS A 3 32.11 -10.62 -5.20
C LYS A 3 30.71 -10.00 -5.36
N SER A 4 29.63 -10.80 -5.45
CA SER A 4 28.27 -10.26 -5.62
C SER A 4 27.59 -9.77 -4.32
N TYR A 5 27.99 -10.30 -3.16
CA TYR A 5 27.39 -9.89 -1.87
C TYR A 5 27.71 -8.42 -1.52
N TRP A 6 28.90 -7.95 -1.90
CA TRP A 6 29.31 -6.56 -1.66
C TRP A 6 28.48 -5.53 -2.42
N ILE A 7 27.95 -5.88 -3.60
CA ILE A 7 27.10 -4.98 -4.39
C ILE A 7 25.72 -4.84 -3.73
N PHE A 8 25.16 -5.93 -3.21
CA PHE A 8 23.87 -5.91 -2.51
C PHE A 8 23.93 -5.11 -1.21
N VAL A 9 25.01 -5.26 -0.44
CA VAL A 9 25.26 -4.46 0.77
C VAL A 9 25.46 -2.98 0.42
N PHE A 10 26.18 -2.65 -0.65
CA PHE A 10 26.35 -1.25 -1.09
C PHE A 10 25.03 -0.59 -1.52
N VAL A 11 24.12 -1.32 -2.17
CA VAL A 11 22.81 -0.79 -2.57
C VAL A 11 21.91 -0.55 -1.36
N LEU A 12 21.93 -1.45 -0.36
CA LEU A 12 21.16 -1.32 0.87
C LEU A 12 21.67 -0.16 1.74
N VAL A 13 22.99 -0.05 1.88
CA VAL A 13 23.63 1.07 2.61
C VAL A 13 23.39 2.39 1.87
N ALA A 14 23.47 2.42 0.53
CA ALA A 14 23.15 3.62 -0.25
C ALA A 14 21.67 4.04 -0.11
N GLY A 15 20.75 3.08 0.04
CA GLY A 15 19.33 3.35 0.31
C GLY A 15 19.11 4.04 1.66
N ILE A 16 19.78 3.55 2.72
CA ILE A 16 19.71 4.13 4.07
C ILE A 16 20.32 5.55 4.08
N PHE A 17 21.49 5.75 3.45
CA PHE A 17 22.11 7.08 3.34
C PHE A 17 21.29 8.05 2.47
N PHE A 18 20.52 7.57 1.49
CA PHE A 18 19.63 8.43 0.68
C PHE A 18 18.43 8.92 1.50
N VAL A 19 17.87 8.05 2.36
CA VAL A 19 16.80 8.40 3.30
C VAL A 19 17.30 9.39 4.35
N GLU A 20 18.47 9.16 4.96
CA GLU A 20 19.06 10.08 5.93
C GLU A 20 19.51 11.41 5.30
N TYR A 21 20.06 11.40 4.09
CA TYR A 21 20.43 12.63 3.38
C TYR A 21 19.22 13.48 3.01
N ASP A 22 18.10 12.88 2.57
CA ASP A 22 16.85 13.61 2.30
C ASP A 22 16.23 14.18 3.60
N LEU A 23 16.26 13.40 4.70
CA LEU A 23 15.82 13.86 6.02
C LEU A 23 16.65 15.07 6.51
N THR A 24 17.98 15.04 6.33
CA THR A 24 18.89 16.11 6.77
C THR A 24 18.77 17.38 5.90
N LYS A 25 18.46 17.21 4.61
CA LYS A 25 18.25 18.35 3.69
C LYS A 25 16.89 19.03 3.93
N ARG A 26 15.88 18.29 4.38
CA ARG A 26 14.55 18.83 4.73
C ARG A 26 14.55 19.57 6.07
N THR A 27 15.25 19.07 7.09
CA THR A 27 15.42 19.80 8.37
C THR A 27 16.20 21.10 8.19
N SER A 28 17.19 21.13 7.29
CA SER A 28 17.96 22.34 6.98
C SER A 28 17.16 23.41 6.21
N ARG A 29 16.16 23.03 5.41
CA ARG A 29 15.27 23.97 4.70
C ARG A 29 14.11 24.48 5.57
N SER A 30 13.71 23.72 6.59
CA SER A 30 12.63 24.08 7.52
C SER A 30 13.00 25.22 8.48
N ALA A 31 14.28 25.59 8.59
CA ALA A 31 14.72 26.68 9.46
C ALA A 31 14.48 28.10 8.86
N PHE A 32 13.95 28.21 7.64
CA PHE A 32 13.82 29.50 6.95
C PHE A 32 12.45 29.71 6.29
N VAL A 33 11.36 29.56 7.04
CA VAL A 33 10.07 30.19 6.64
C VAL A 33 9.50 30.96 7.82
N LYS A 34 9.89 32.24 7.87
CA LYS A 34 9.40 33.25 8.79
C LYS A 34 7.93 33.57 8.45
N LYS A 35 7.06 33.50 9.47
CA LYS A 35 5.64 33.90 9.50
C LYS A 35 5.31 35.13 8.65
N ASN A 36 4.17 35.10 7.96
CA ASN A 36 3.33 36.28 7.71
C ASN A 36 1.85 35.85 7.59
N PRO A 37 0.96 36.29 8.51
CA PRO A 37 -0.48 36.13 8.36
C PRO A 37 -1.10 37.37 7.70
N ALA A 38 -2.07 37.15 6.80
CA ALA A 38 -3.18 38.02 6.37
C ALA A 38 -3.29 38.15 4.85
N ARG A 39 -4.43 37.68 4.30
CA ARG A 39 -5.41 38.53 3.59
C ARG A 39 -6.64 37.74 3.13
N LEU A 40 -7.78 38.10 3.73
CA LEU A 40 -9.12 37.97 3.16
C LEU A 40 -9.19 38.62 1.76
N ILE A 41 -9.84 37.98 0.79
CA ILE A 41 -10.66 38.65 -0.23
C ILE A 41 -11.89 37.78 -0.57
N HIS A 42 -13.07 38.36 -0.38
CA HIS A 42 -14.34 37.95 -0.98
C HIS A 42 -14.31 38.12 -2.50
N THR A 43 -14.75 37.11 -3.27
CA THR A 43 -15.22 37.34 -4.64
C THR A 43 -16.50 36.56 -4.92
N LYS A 44 -17.44 37.29 -5.54
CA LYS A 44 -18.87 37.08 -5.71
C LYS A 44 -19.16 36.28 -7.00
N LEU A 45 -20.26 35.51 -6.99
CA LEU A 45 -20.84 34.71 -8.08
C LEU A 45 -21.05 35.44 -9.42
N ALA A 46 -20.88 34.72 -10.55
CA ALA A 46 -21.82 34.64 -11.68
C ALA A 46 -21.44 33.46 -12.64
N PRO A 47 -22.38 32.93 -13.46
CA PRO A 47 -22.49 31.49 -13.73
C PRO A 47 -22.32 31.02 -15.19
N ALA A 48 -22.40 29.69 -15.34
CA ALA A 48 -22.70 28.86 -16.52
C ALA A 48 -21.61 28.65 -17.59
N THR A 49 -21.18 27.40 -17.78
CA THR A 49 -21.39 26.63 -19.03
C THR A 49 -21.10 25.15 -18.78
N SER A 50 -22.06 24.33 -19.19
CA SER A 50 -22.20 22.88 -19.13
C SER A 50 -20.95 22.03 -19.41
N THR A 51 -20.75 21.01 -18.58
CA THR A 51 -20.13 19.74 -18.99
C THR A 51 -20.86 18.61 -18.26
N GLU A 52 -21.50 17.76 -19.06
CA GLU A 52 -22.02 16.42 -18.78
C GLU A 52 -22.06 16.00 -17.31
N THR A 53 -23.23 16.14 -16.71
CA THR A 53 -23.60 15.46 -15.48
C THR A 53 -23.67 13.96 -15.76
N SER A 54 -22.52 13.29 -15.68
CA SER A 54 -22.48 11.88 -15.28
C SER A 54 -23.29 11.80 -13.99
N TYR A 55 -24.32 10.97 -13.97
CA TYR A 55 -25.06 10.64 -12.76
C TYR A 55 -24.09 9.93 -11.81
N GLN A 56 -23.27 10.70 -11.08
CA GLN A 56 -22.53 10.20 -9.94
C GLN A 56 -23.57 9.94 -8.87
N ASP A 57 -23.75 8.64 -8.58
CA ASP A 57 -24.46 8.19 -7.39
C ASP A 57 -23.90 8.98 -6.17
N PRO A 58 -24.75 9.65 -5.38
CA PRO A 58 -24.29 10.42 -4.21
C PRO A 58 -23.50 9.57 -3.21
N THR A 59 -23.71 8.25 -3.18
CA THR A 59 -22.90 7.32 -2.38
C THR A 59 -21.48 7.17 -2.93
N ARG A 60 -21.33 7.15 -4.27
CA ARG A 60 -20.06 7.07 -4.99
C ARG A 60 -19.17 8.29 -4.75
N ALA A 61 -19.73 9.49 -4.82
CA ALA A 61 -18.99 10.72 -4.51
C ALA A 61 -18.50 10.75 -3.04
N GLY A 62 -19.26 10.13 -2.14
CA GLY A 62 -18.91 10.05 -0.72
C GLY A 62 -17.74 9.10 -0.41
N PHE A 63 -17.62 7.98 -1.13
CA PHE A 63 -16.46 7.10 -1.00
C PHE A 63 -15.17 7.76 -1.50
N ASP A 64 -15.19 8.27 -2.74
CA ASP A 64 -14.04 8.90 -3.37
C ASP A 64 -13.47 10.05 -2.52
N PHE A 65 -14.36 10.87 -1.94
CA PHE A 65 -13.96 11.96 -1.06
C PHE A 65 -13.22 11.45 0.20
N ARG A 66 -13.81 10.48 0.92
CA ARG A 66 -13.24 9.92 2.16
C ARG A 66 -11.89 9.22 1.90
N PHE A 67 -11.78 8.50 0.79
CA PHE A 67 -10.55 7.83 0.41
C PHE A 67 -9.43 8.83 0.04
N GLN A 68 -9.77 9.91 -0.66
CA GLN A 68 -8.81 10.96 -1.00
C GLN A 68 -8.36 11.75 0.24
N GLU A 69 -9.26 12.05 1.16
CA GLU A 69 -8.93 12.66 2.45
C GLU A 69 -7.88 11.83 3.20
N LEU A 70 -8.13 10.53 3.35
CA LEU A 70 -7.19 9.59 3.98
C LEU A 70 -5.84 9.51 3.26
N THR A 71 -5.85 9.49 1.93
CA THR A 71 -4.60 9.45 1.14
C THR A 71 -3.77 10.71 1.33
N ASN A 72 -4.40 11.88 1.43
CA ASN A 72 -3.72 13.16 1.64
C ASN A 72 -3.15 13.30 3.06
N GLU A 73 -3.71 12.59 4.03
CA GLU A 73 -3.23 12.58 5.41
C GLU A 73 -1.96 11.71 5.54
N ILE A 74 -1.81 10.59 4.82
CA ILE A 74 -0.62 9.69 4.95
C ILE A 74 0.73 10.40 4.82
N SER A 75 0.86 11.36 3.90
CA SER A 75 2.14 12.04 3.66
C SER A 75 2.42 13.18 4.67
N GLN A 76 1.52 13.43 5.60
CA GLN A 76 1.62 14.47 6.63
C GLN A 76 1.95 13.85 7.99
N LEU A 77 2.75 14.55 8.80
CA LEU A 77 2.98 14.15 10.18
C LEU A 77 1.63 14.13 10.90
N GLN A 78 1.23 12.96 11.38
CA GLN A 78 -0.04 12.78 12.06
C GLN A 78 0.09 13.15 13.53
N ASP A 79 -0.69 14.13 13.97
CA ASP A 79 -0.79 14.50 15.38
C ASP A 79 -1.48 13.40 16.22
N ASP A 80 -2.29 12.55 15.57
CA ASP A 80 -3.04 11.47 16.21
C ASP A 80 -3.19 10.24 15.28
N PRO A 81 -2.21 9.31 15.30
CA PRO A 81 -2.23 8.11 14.47
C PRO A 81 -3.44 7.18 14.74
N GLU A 82 -3.96 7.16 15.96
CA GLU A 82 -5.10 6.31 16.34
C GLU A 82 -6.39 6.75 15.63
N LYS A 83 -6.57 8.06 15.43
CA LYS A 83 -7.71 8.58 14.66
C LYS A 83 -7.64 8.17 13.19
N VAL A 84 -6.47 8.19 12.58
CA VAL A 84 -6.29 7.77 11.18
C VAL A 84 -6.61 6.28 11.03
N GLU A 85 -6.08 5.47 11.94
CA GLU A 85 -6.38 4.03 12.01
C GLU A 85 -7.88 3.75 12.16
N GLN A 86 -8.56 4.49 13.04
CA GLN A 86 -10.00 4.37 13.22
C GLN A 86 -10.79 4.76 11.95
N ARG A 87 -10.40 5.85 11.27
CA ARG A 87 -11.04 6.28 10.02
C ARG A 87 -10.85 5.26 8.90
N MET A 88 -9.65 4.70 8.77
CA MET A 88 -9.36 3.63 7.81
C MET A 88 -10.23 2.40 8.07
N LYS A 89 -10.36 1.98 9.34
CA LYS A 89 -11.23 0.88 9.74
C LYS A 89 -12.69 1.15 9.40
N ILE A 90 -13.21 2.33 9.77
CA ILE A 90 -14.60 2.73 9.46
C ILE A 90 -14.84 2.74 7.96
N LEU A 91 -13.91 3.30 7.18
CA LEU A 91 -14.03 3.33 5.72
C LEU A 91 -14.10 1.91 5.19
N ALA A 92 -13.14 1.05 5.54
CA ALA A 92 -13.08 -0.35 5.10
C ALA A 92 -14.35 -1.12 5.45
N GLU A 93 -14.88 -0.99 6.67
CA GLU A 93 -16.11 -1.67 7.10
C GLU A 93 -17.37 -1.15 6.40
N SER A 94 -17.39 0.12 5.98
CA SER A 94 -18.54 0.76 5.32
C SER A 94 -18.61 0.57 3.82
N MET A 95 -17.59 -0.05 3.21
CA MET A 95 -17.49 -0.19 1.76
C MET A 95 -18.50 -1.18 1.19
N THR A 96 -19.07 -0.81 0.05
CA THR A 96 -19.85 -1.69 -0.81
C THR A 96 -18.95 -2.48 -1.77
N ASP A 97 -19.50 -3.52 -2.41
CA ASP A 97 -18.78 -4.26 -3.47
C ASP A 97 -18.40 -3.37 -4.67
N ASP A 98 -19.11 -2.25 -4.89
CA ASP A 98 -18.73 -1.27 -5.90
C ASP A 98 -17.49 -0.46 -5.48
N ASP A 99 -17.46 -0.01 -4.22
CA ASP A 99 -16.29 0.69 -3.66
C ASP A 99 -15.04 -0.20 -3.67
N VAL A 100 -15.21 -1.50 -3.37
CA VAL A 100 -14.13 -2.51 -3.44
C VAL A 100 -13.57 -2.63 -4.86
N ARG A 101 -14.46 -2.69 -5.87
CA ARG A 101 -14.03 -2.72 -7.28
C ARG A 101 -13.31 -1.43 -7.68
N GLN A 102 -13.79 -0.27 -7.22
CA GLN A 102 -13.13 1.01 -7.47
C GLN A 102 -11.73 1.08 -6.82
N LEU A 103 -11.55 0.60 -5.59
CA LEU A 103 -10.21 0.51 -4.98
C LEU A 103 -9.28 -0.42 -5.75
N SER A 104 -9.80 -1.52 -6.30
CA SER A 104 -9.02 -2.41 -7.17
C SER A 104 -8.55 -1.71 -8.45
N GLU A 105 -9.37 -0.84 -9.04
CA GLU A 105 -8.97 0.01 -10.17
C GLU A 105 -7.88 1.01 -9.77
N VAL A 106 -8.00 1.62 -8.57
CA VAL A 106 -6.96 2.50 -8.03
C VAL A 106 -5.64 1.75 -7.86
N LEU A 107 -5.69 0.58 -7.23
CA LEU A 107 -4.55 -0.29 -6.94
C LEU A 107 -3.83 -0.73 -8.22
N THR A 108 -4.57 -1.09 -9.27
CA THR A 108 -4.01 -1.65 -10.50
C THR A 108 -3.58 -0.60 -11.53
N ASN A 109 -3.96 0.67 -11.34
CA ASN A 109 -3.60 1.77 -12.22
C ASN A 109 -2.24 2.38 -11.85
N LYS A 110 -1.21 2.00 -12.63
CA LYS A 110 0.18 2.46 -12.46
C LYS A 110 0.39 3.98 -12.63
N LYS A 111 -0.61 4.73 -13.11
CA LYS A 111 -0.56 6.21 -13.18
C LYS A 111 -0.87 6.87 -11.84
N ASN A 112 -1.49 6.16 -10.91
CA ASN A 112 -1.70 6.65 -9.55
C ASN A 112 -0.36 6.71 -8.80
N ASN A 113 -0.23 7.65 -7.86
CA ASN A 113 0.95 7.72 -7.00
C ASN A 113 1.06 6.48 -6.10
N GLY A 114 2.28 6.23 -5.59
CA GLY A 114 2.56 5.06 -4.77
C GLY A 114 1.73 4.99 -3.48
N ASP A 115 1.64 6.11 -2.76
CA ASP A 115 0.91 6.22 -1.48
C ASP A 115 -0.57 5.86 -1.63
N LYS A 116 -1.23 6.35 -2.69
CA LYS A 116 -2.63 6.04 -3.01
C LYS A 116 -2.84 4.56 -3.31
N ARG A 117 -1.88 3.94 -4.00
CA ARG A 117 -1.94 2.51 -4.31
C ARG A 117 -1.68 1.66 -3.07
N ALA A 118 -0.72 2.04 -2.23
CA ALA A 118 -0.48 1.39 -0.95
C ALA A 118 -1.69 1.50 -0.02
N MET A 119 -2.32 2.67 0.06
CA MET A 119 -3.55 2.88 0.82
C MET A 119 -4.71 2.04 0.29
N ALA A 120 -4.82 1.86 -1.04
CA ALA A 120 -5.81 0.97 -1.61
C ALA A 120 -5.60 -0.49 -1.18
N VAL A 121 -4.36 -1.00 -1.19
CA VAL A 121 -4.05 -2.35 -0.64
C VAL A 121 -4.46 -2.43 0.82
N GLU A 122 -4.10 -1.44 1.61
CA GLU A 122 -4.36 -1.42 3.06
C GLU A 122 -5.85 -1.46 3.38
N ILE A 123 -6.65 -0.62 2.72
CA ILE A 123 -8.11 -0.59 2.92
C ILE A 123 -8.76 -1.87 2.41
N LEU A 124 -8.33 -2.40 1.25
CA LEU A 124 -8.83 -3.70 0.75
C LEU A 124 -8.50 -4.85 1.72
N SER A 125 -7.31 -4.82 2.33
CA SER A 125 -6.87 -5.83 3.31
C SER A 125 -7.70 -5.80 4.59
N ARG A 126 -8.17 -4.61 4.98
CA ARG A 126 -9.06 -4.40 6.14
C ARG A 126 -10.51 -4.70 5.83
N ASN A 127 -10.93 -4.55 4.58
CA ASN A 127 -12.27 -4.93 4.15
C ASN A 127 -12.34 -6.47 4.06
N GLN A 128 -12.87 -7.09 5.10
CA GLN A 128 -12.93 -8.55 5.25
C GLN A 128 -14.07 -9.20 4.42
N SER A 129 -14.46 -8.60 3.29
CA SER A 129 -15.44 -9.18 2.38
C SER A 129 -14.80 -10.17 1.39
N ASN A 130 -15.60 -11.09 0.88
CA ASN A 130 -15.15 -12.03 -0.16
C ASN A 130 -14.76 -11.30 -1.46
N GLU A 131 -15.40 -10.17 -1.77
CA GLU A 131 -15.06 -9.40 -2.97
C GLU A 131 -13.67 -8.77 -2.81
N SER A 132 -13.32 -8.21 -1.65
CA SER A 132 -11.98 -7.68 -1.39
C SER A 132 -10.90 -8.76 -1.46
N LEU A 133 -11.15 -9.93 -0.86
CA LEU A 133 -10.26 -11.08 -0.98
C LEU A 133 -9.99 -11.43 -2.45
N LYS A 134 -11.06 -11.50 -3.27
CA LYS A 134 -10.96 -11.77 -4.70
C LYS A 134 -10.18 -10.68 -5.45
N GLN A 135 -10.36 -9.41 -5.12
CA GLN A 135 -9.60 -8.31 -5.74
C GLN A 135 -8.11 -8.38 -5.38
N LEU A 136 -7.76 -8.69 -4.13
CA LEU A 136 -6.38 -8.90 -3.71
C LEU A 136 -5.74 -10.10 -4.44
N GLU A 137 -6.45 -11.24 -4.56
CA GLU A 137 -5.98 -12.39 -5.34
C GLU A 137 -5.70 -12.02 -6.81
N ASN A 138 -6.63 -11.28 -7.44
CA ASN A 138 -6.49 -10.85 -8.83
C ASN A 138 -5.31 -9.92 -9.02
N PHE A 139 -5.10 -8.98 -8.09
CA PHE A 139 -3.97 -8.07 -8.13
C PHE A 139 -2.63 -8.82 -8.05
N ILE A 140 -2.50 -9.77 -7.10
CA ILE A 140 -1.29 -10.56 -6.93
C ILE A 140 -0.99 -11.40 -8.20
N ARG A 141 -2.02 -12.04 -8.78
CA ARG A 141 -1.89 -12.87 -10.00
C ARG A 141 -1.58 -12.09 -11.26
N LYS A 142 -1.72 -10.76 -11.26
CA LYS A 142 -1.48 -9.95 -12.46
C LYS A 142 0.00 -10.06 -12.84
N ASN A 143 0.29 -10.89 -13.83
CA ASN A 143 1.65 -11.21 -14.24
C ASN A 143 2.35 -9.98 -14.83
N GLU A 144 3.47 -9.60 -14.22
CA GLU A 144 4.49 -8.82 -14.91
C GLU A 144 5.39 -9.82 -15.63
N SER A 145 5.74 -9.54 -16.87
CA SER A 145 6.46 -10.51 -17.70
C SER A 145 7.77 -10.93 -17.00
N PRO A 146 8.00 -12.23 -16.73
CA PRO A 146 9.15 -12.69 -15.96
C PRO A 146 10.50 -12.37 -16.63
N ALA A 147 10.48 -11.99 -17.91
CA ALA A 147 11.64 -11.60 -18.70
C ALA A 147 12.07 -10.13 -18.53
N GLU A 148 11.29 -9.28 -17.83
CA GLU A 148 11.69 -7.89 -17.62
C GLU A 148 12.84 -7.79 -16.61
N LYS A 149 13.92 -7.12 -17.03
CA LYS A 149 15.05 -6.78 -16.14
C LYS A 149 14.53 -6.02 -14.91
N TRP A 150 15.26 -6.13 -13.81
CA TRP A 150 14.98 -5.36 -12.60
C TRP A 150 14.73 -3.87 -12.92
N SER A 151 13.66 -3.33 -12.37
CA SER A 151 13.29 -1.92 -12.41
C SER A 151 12.70 -1.52 -11.06
N ARG A 152 12.74 -0.22 -10.72
CA ARG A 152 12.15 0.27 -9.46
C ARG A 152 10.65 0.08 -9.46
N GLU A 153 10.01 0.23 -10.61
CA GLU A 153 8.58 0.01 -10.78
C GLU A 153 8.22 -1.45 -10.46
N ARG A 154 9.00 -2.41 -10.94
CA ARG A 154 8.78 -3.83 -10.64
C ARG A 154 8.99 -4.15 -9.16
N GLU A 155 10.02 -3.58 -8.55
CA GLU A 155 10.27 -3.74 -7.12
C GLU A 155 9.10 -3.18 -6.29
N PHE A 156 8.63 -1.99 -6.63
CA PHE A 156 7.46 -1.38 -5.98
C PHE A 156 6.19 -2.25 -6.13
N GLU A 157 5.93 -2.79 -7.32
CA GLU A 157 4.81 -3.71 -7.55
C GLU A 157 4.93 -4.99 -6.71
N SER A 158 6.15 -5.51 -6.58
CA SER A 158 6.44 -6.68 -5.75
C SER A 158 6.16 -6.40 -4.27
N VAL A 159 6.50 -5.20 -3.77
CA VAL A 159 6.18 -4.76 -2.41
C VAL A 159 4.67 -4.65 -2.19
N LEU A 160 3.92 -4.01 -3.10
CA LEU A 160 2.46 -3.93 -2.99
C LEU A 160 1.80 -5.31 -2.97
N LYS A 161 2.29 -6.24 -3.80
CA LYS A 161 1.79 -7.62 -3.82
C LYS A 161 2.13 -8.38 -2.55
N ALA A 162 3.29 -8.15 -1.95
CA ALA A 162 3.65 -8.71 -0.65
C ALA A 162 2.71 -8.20 0.46
N GLN A 163 2.39 -6.90 0.48
CA GLN A 163 1.40 -6.34 1.40
C GLN A 163 0.01 -6.94 1.15
N ALA A 164 -0.39 -7.16 -0.10
CA ALA A 164 -1.65 -7.83 -0.41
C ALA A 164 -1.68 -9.30 0.08
N VAL A 165 -0.55 -10.01 0.05
CA VAL A 165 -0.42 -11.36 0.64
C VAL A 165 -0.66 -11.32 2.15
N GLU A 166 -0.10 -10.34 2.84
CA GLU A 166 -0.34 -10.13 4.27
C GLU A 166 -1.81 -9.78 4.55
N GLY A 167 -2.43 -8.98 3.69
CA GLY A 167 -3.86 -8.70 3.73
C GLY A 167 -4.73 -9.95 3.62
N ILE A 168 -4.42 -10.85 2.69
CA ILE A 168 -5.10 -12.15 2.59
C ILE A 168 -4.85 -12.99 3.85
N ALA A 169 -3.64 -12.95 4.42
CA ALA A 169 -3.33 -13.67 5.65
C ALA A 169 -4.09 -13.13 6.88
N ALA A 170 -4.50 -11.86 6.86
CA ALA A 170 -5.32 -11.25 7.90
C ALA A 170 -6.83 -11.56 7.77
N PHE A 171 -7.25 -12.30 6.74
CA PHE A 171 -8.66 -12.62 6.51
C PHE A 171 -9.24 -13.49 7.65
N PRO A 172 -10.48 -13.24 8.12
CA PRO A 172 -10.99 -13.86 9.35
C PRO A 172 -11.07 -15.38 9.30
N GLN A 173 -11.47 -15.93 8.17
CA GLN A 173 -11.58 -17.38 7.97
C GLN A 173 -10.22 -17.94 7.55
N LYS A 174 -9.45 -18.44 8.53
CA LYS A 174 -8.09 -18.98 8.32
C LYS A 174 -8.01 -20.01 7.20
N ASP A 175 -8.98 -20.93 7.11
CA ASP A 175 -8.98 -21.97 6.07
C ASP A 175 -9.16 -21.38 4.66
N VAL A 176 -9.96 -20.32 4.54
CA VAL A 176 -10.13 -19.57 3.29
C VAL A 176 -8.82 -18.87 2.92
N ALA A 177 -8.20 -18.16 3.87
CA ALA A 177 -6.91 -17.51 3.66
C ALA A 177 -5.81 -18.50 3.21
N ILE A 178 -5.70 -19.65 3.90
CA ILE A 178 -4.75 -20.72 3.54
C ILE A 178 -5.02 -21.24 2.13
N SER A 179 -6.28 -21.49 1.79
CA SER A 179 -6.68 -21.97 0.46
C SER A 179 -6.32 -20.96 -0.63
N SER A 180 -6.66 -19.69 -0.45
CA SER A 180 -6.35 -18.60 -1.37
C SER A 180 -4.84 -18.44 -1.58
N LEU A 181 -4.06 -18.41 -0.50
CA LEU A 181 -2.60 -18.30 -0.56
C LEU A 181 -1.95 -19.52 -1.22
N THR A 182 -2.44 -20.73 -0.94
CA THR A 182 -1.92 -21.97 -1.57
C THR A 182 -2.22 -21.98 -3.08
N ALA A 183 -3.41 -21.51 -3.49
CA ALA A 183 -3.75 -21.38 -4.90
C ALA A 183 -2.90 -20.30 -5.61
N LEU A 184 -2.42 -19.28 -4.89
CA LEU A 184 -1.50 -18.27 -5.40
C LEU A 184 -0.08 -18.81 -5.57
N ASP A 185 0.45 -19.59 -4.61
CA ASP A 185 1.79 -20.20 -4.69
C ASP A 185 2.00 -21.04 -5.96
N GLN A 186 0.93 -21.69 -6.44
CA GLN A 186 0.94 -22.50 -7.65
C GLN A 186 1.01 -21.70 -8.96
N LYS A 187 0.68 -20.40 -8.93
CA LYS A 187 0.51 -19.56 -10.14
C LYS A 187 1.54 -18.44 -10.26
N ILE A 188 2.10 -18.00 -9.14
CA ILE A 188 3.12 -16.96 -9.11
C ILE A 188 4.45 -17.60 -9.45
N GLU A 189 5.32 -16.90 -10.18
CA GLU A 189 6.69 -17.38 -10.44
C GLU A 189 7.76 -16.62 -9.66
N GLU A 190 7.44 -15.40 -9.21
CA GLU A 190 8.36 -14.53 -8.50
C GLU A 190 8.77 -15.13 -7.14
N SER A 191 10.07 -15.33 -6.94
CA SER A 191 10.62 -16.00 -5.75
C SER A 191 10.33 -15.26 -4.45
N PHE A 192 10.40 -13.92 -4.47
CA PHE A 192 10.11 -13.08 -3.31
C PHE A 192 8.66 -13.27 -2.84
N LEU A 193 7.69 -13.19 -3.76
CA LEU A 193 6.28 -13.42 -3.45
C LEU A 193 6.00 -14.88 -3.02
N LYS A 194 6.62 -15.87 -3.67
CA LYS A 194 6.51 -17.28 -3.23
C LYS A 194 6.97 -17.45 -1.78
N ASP A 195 8.11 -16.87 -1.42
CA ASP A 195 8.62 -16.92 -0.04
C ASP A 195 7.64 -16.26 0.94
N ARG A 196 7.15 -15.05 0.62
CA ARG A 196 6.17 -14.34 1.46
C ARG A 196 4.88 -15.13 1.67
N ILE A 197 4.37 -15.76 0.62
CA ILE A 197 3.18 -16.63 0.68
C ILE A 197 3.43 -17.83 1.59
N LYS A 198 4.56 -18.52 1.42
CA LYS A 198 4.90 -19.70 2.24
C LYS A 198 5.03 -19.35 3.71
N ARG A 199 5.69 -18.25 4.04
CA ARG A 199 5.80 -17.75 5.42
C ARG A 199 4.44 -17.41 6.01
N SER A 200 3.56 -16.76 5.22
CA SER A 200 2.20 -16.42 5.64
C SER A 200 1.37 -17.68 5.92
N VAL A 201 1.43 -18.68 5.04
CA VAL A 201 0.76 -19.98 5.24
C VAL A 201 1.31 -20.72 6.46
N ALA A 202 2.63 -20.74 6.67
CA ALA A 202 3.24 -21.35 7.84
C ALA A 202 2.79 -20.65 9.14
N SER A 203 2.71 -19.32 9.15
CA SER A 203 2.21 -18.55 10.28
C SER A 203 0.74 -18.86 10.58
N LEU A 204 -0.11 -18.93 9.56
CA LEU A 204 -1.52 -19.30 9.71
C LEU A 204 -1.72 -20.70 10.30
N LYS A 205 -0.80 -21.62 9.99
CA LYS A 205 -0.74 -22.98 10.54
C LYS A 205 -0.07 -23.07 11.92
N ASN A 206 0.34 -21.94 12.51
CA ASN A 206 1.10 -21.85 13.76
C ASN A 206 2.44 -22.62 13.72
N GLN A 207 3.04 -22.75 12.52
CA GLN A 207 4.31 -23.44 12.31
C GLN A 207 5.51 -22.48 12.33
N ALA A 208 5.25 -21.18 12.19
CA ALA A 208 6.25 -20.13 12.23
C ALA A 208 5.64 -18.83 12.79
N PRO A 209 6.46 -17.86 13.24
CA PRO A 209 5.98 -16.50 13.53
C PRO A 209 5.45 -15.79 12.28
N LEU A 210 4.85 -14.61 12.47
CA LEU A 210 4.43 -13.74 11.35
C LEU A 210 5.63 -13.38 10.46
N PRO A 211 5.44 -13.22 9.13
CA PRO A 211 6.52 -12.87 8.21
C PRO A 211 7.33 -11.64 8.64
N GLU A 212 6.67 -10.60 9.15
CA GLU A 212 7.31 -9.37 9.63
C GLU A 212 8.27 -9.64 10.81
N LYS A 213 7.87 -10.48 11.76
CA LYS A 213 8.74 -10.88 12.87
C LYS A 213 9.95 -11.66 12.38
N GLN A 214 9.77 -12.55 11.40
CA GLN A 214 10.89 -13.29 10.80
C GLN A 214 11.89 -12.36 10.10
N ASP A 215 11.40 -11.30 9.46
CA ASP A 215 12.24 -10.31 8.80
C ASP A 215 13.01 -9.46 9.83
N ASN A 216 12.35 -9.02 10.89
CA ASN A 216 13.00 -8.29 11.98
C ASN A 216 14.09 -9.13 12.67
N ASP A 217 13.79 -10.39 13.00
CA ASP A 217 14.76 -11.33 13.58
C ASP A 217 15.96 -11.59 12.65
N ALA A 218 15.78 -11.47 11.32
CA ALA A 218 16.86 -11.61 10.35
C ALA A 218 17.71 -10.34 10.25
N LEU A 219 17.10 -9.16 10.36
CA LEU A 219 17.78 -7.86 10.35
C LEU A 219 18.64 -7.68 11.60
N GLU A 220 18.13 -8.04 12.78
CA GLU A 220 18.89 -7.95 14.04
C GLU A 220 20.22 -8.72 13.96
N LYS A 221 20.19 -9.94 13.39
CA LYS A 221 21.38 -10.79 13.20
C LYS A 221 22.42 -10.24 12.21
N LEU A 222 22.07 -9.25 11.40
CA LEU A 222 23.01 -8.61 10.47
C LEU A 222 23.69 -7.40 11.08
N VAL A 223 23.15 -6.87 12.18
CA VAL A 223 23.66 -5.68 12.88
C VAL A 223 24.56 -6.07 14.06
N GLU A 224 24.39 -7.28 14.61
CA GLU A 224 25.28 -7.92 15.61
C GLU A 224 26.53 -8.56 14.98
#